data_AF-A0A7J4STI2-F1
#
_entry.id   AF-A0A7J4STI2-F1
#
_cell.length_a   1.000
_cell.length_b   1.000
_cell.length_c   1.000
_cell.angle_alpha   90.00
_cell.angle_beta   90.00
_cell.angle_gamma   90.00
#
_symmetry.space_group_name_H-M   'P 1'
#
loop_
_entity.id
_entity.type
_entity.pdbx_description
1 polymer ?
#
loop_
_entity_poly.entity_id
_entity_poly.type
_entity_poly.pdbx_seq_one_letter_code
_entity_poly.pdbx_strand_id
1 'polypeptide(L)'
;RRGELFASWRSTAIAVENFSNWRNASRRIQKPETNFTSPLVVLDPVDKNRNVAAVVSTTSLARFIFAARMFLEKPNAGMFFRKEIRAAPKALGKMIVARKTSLLMLEFKSPKLVEDMLWPQLKKTSLAIGRELIYHGFAIMGYYYWSNGERCLLLYELEQGVLPSVVKVAGPTVSMGKNIGQFIKAHNRAAIHIEHDRLVAIEERMVRTPNQVVALVKMKKCEIGIPDEFKHRVMAARTITVGEFVNKFKEVATDYFLRDLRSII
;
A
#
# COMPACT_ATOMS: atom_id res chain seq x y z
N ARG A 1 -22.09 -26.34 -10.81
CA ARG A 1 -21.03 -27.34 -11.04
C ARG A 1 -19.69 -26.77 -11.53
N ARG A 2 -19.57 -25.82 -12.51
CA ARG A 2 -18.25 -25.21 -12.85
C ARG A 2 -17.75 -24.20 -11.81
N GLY A 3 -18.65 -23.50 -11.12
CA GLY A 3 -18.28 -22.49 -10.13
C GLY A 3 -17.62 -23.06 -8.86
N GLU A 4 -18.08 -24.21 -8.36
CA GLU A 4 -17.55 -24.84 -7.13
C GLU A 4 -16.04 -25.14 -7.19
N LEU A 5 -15.51 -25.34 -8.40
CA LEU A 5 -14.08 -25.55 -8.66
C LEU A 5 -13.24 -24.27 -8.47
N PHE A 6 -13.81 -23.10 -8.74
CA PHE A 6 -13.17 -21.81 -8.49
C PHE A 6 -13.30 -21.37 -7.02
N ALA A 7 -14.39 -21.75 -6.34
CA ALA A 7 -14.53 -21.49 -4.89
C ALA A 7 -13.52 -22.28 -4.05
N SER A 8 -13.23 -23.53 -4.42
CA SER A 8 -12.27 -24.39 -3.73
C SER A 8 -10.81 -24.13 -4.09
N TRP A 9 -10.53 -23.06 -4.84
CA TRP A 9 -9.21 -22.71 -5.36
C TRP A 9 -8.17 -22.49 -4.24
N ARG A 10 -7.13 -23.32 -4.24
CA ARG A 10 -5.97 -23.26 -3.31
C ARG A 10 -4.61 -23.20 -4.03
N SER A 11 -4.59 -23.27 -5.37
CA SER A 11 -3.36 -23.31 -6.19
C SER A 11 -2.99 -21.92 -6.71
N THR A 12 -1.74 -21.69 -7.09
CA THR A 12 -1.29 -20.42 -7.68
C THR A 12 -1.17 -20.47 -9.21
N ALA A 13 -1.56 -21.58 -9.86
CA ALA A 13 -1.42 -21.77 -11.30
C ALA A 13 -2.67 -22.38 -11.95
N ILE A 14 -3.14 -21.77 -13.05
CA ILE A 14 -4.16 -22.27 -13.98
C ILE A 14 -3.45 -22.57 -15.31
N ALA A 15 -3.38 -23.84 -15.71
CA ALA A 15 -3.03 -24.21 -17.09
C ALA A 15 -4.33 -24.38 -17.89
N VAL A 16 -4.60 -23.47 -18.84
CA VAL A 16 -5.87 -23.43 -19.58
C VAL A 16 -6.05 -24.65 -20.48
N GLU A 17 -4.96 -25.17 -21.06
CA GLU A 17 -4.98 -26.35 -21.94
C GLU A 17 -5.44 -27.64 -21.24
N ASN A 18 -5.31 -27.74 -19.92
CA ASN A 18 -5.69 -28.92 -19.14
C ASN A 18 -7.06 -28.79 -18.44
N PHE A 19 -7.83 -27.73 -18.71
CA PHE A 19 -9.08 -27.46 -18.01
C PHE A 19 -10.17 -28.54 -18.26
N SER A 20 -10.15 -29.21 -19.42
CA SER A 20 -11.07 -30.30 -19.77
C SER A 20 -10.88 -31.57 -18.94
N ASN A 21 -9.65 -31.86 -18.48
CA ASN A 21 -9.32 -33.03 -17.66
C ASN A 21 -9.53 -32.81 -16.15
N TRP A 22 -9.93 -31.61 -15.74
CA TRP A 22 -10.06 -31.21 -14.33
C TRP A 22 -11.11 -32.00 -13.55
N ARG A 23 -12.15 -32.55 -14.21
CA ARG A 23 -13.23 -33.31 -13.55
C ARG A 23 -12.73 -34.52 -12.74
N ASN A 24 -11.53 -35.02 -13.04
CA ASN A 24 -10.94 -36.20 -12.40
C ASN A 24 -9.77 -35.85 -11.44
N ALA A 25 -9.44 -34.57 -11.27
CA ALA A 25 -8.24 -34.13 -10.55
C ALA A 25 -8.54 -33.73 -9.10
N SER A 26 -8.82 -34.73 -8.25
CA SER A 26 -8.62 -34.66 -6.79
C SER A 26 -7.13 -34.66 -6.40
N ARG A 27 -6.22 -34.62 -7.38
CA ARG A 27 -4.77 -34.54 -7.19
C ARG A 27 -4.32 -33.08 -7.29
N ARG A 28 -3.63 -32.62 -6.24
CA ARG A 28 -2.67 -31.50 -6.25
C ARG A 28 -2.11 -31.32 -7.66
N ILE A 29 -2.55 -30.28 -8.35
CA ILE A 29 -1.98 -29.91 -9.63
C ILE A 29 -0.54 -29.54 -9.33
N GLN A 30 0.39 -30.35 -9.83
CA GLN A 30 1.80 -30.01 -9.83
C GLN A 30 1.89 -28.63 -10.46
N LYS A 31 2.40 -27.67 -9.69
CA LYS A 31 2.76 -26.35 -10.22
C LYS A 31 3.63 -26.65 -11.45
N PRO A 32 3.26 -26.18 -12.66
CA PRO A 32 4.15 -26.36 -13.81
C PRO A 32 5.51 -25.79 -13.40
N GLU A 33 6.60 -26.54 -13.65
CA GLU A 33 7.98 -26.13 -13.36
C GLU A 33 8.27 -24.84 -14.12
N THR A 34 7.90 -23.72 -13.50
CA THR A 34 7.94 -22.39 -14.08
C THR A 34 8.53 -21.47 -13.03
N ASN A 35 9.46 -20.63 -13.46
CA ASN A 35 10.15 -19.68 -12.59
C ASN A 35 9.28 -18.47 -12.18
N PHE A 36 7.96 -18.52 -12.42
CA PHE A 36 7.05 -17.43 -12.09
C PHE A 36 6.79 -17.35 -10.58
N THR A 37 6.94 -16.14 -10.06
CA THR A 37 6.64 -15.75 -8.67
C THR A 37 5.29 -15.03 -8.54
N SER A 38 4.54 -14.89 -9.64
CA SER A 38 3.22 -14.25 -9.68
C SER A 38 2.19 -15.01 -8.84
N PRO A 39 1.20 -14.31 -8.24
CA PRO A 39 0.16 -14.94 -7.42
C PRO A 39 -0.80 -15.82 -8.25
N LEU A 40 -0.94 -15.52 -9.54
CA LEU A 40 -1.66 -16.31 -10.53
C LEU A 40 -0.76 -16.53 -11.76
N VAL A 41 -0.58 -17.78 -12.14
CA VAL A 41 0.12 -18.18 -13.36
C VAL A 41 -0.87 -18.74 -14.36
N VAL A 42 -1.02 -18.08 -15.51
CA VAL A 42 -1.80 -18.52 -16.67
C VAL A 42 -0.86 -18.57 -17.85
N LEU A 43 -0.47 -19.76 -18.29
CA LEU A 43 0.44 -19.92 -19.43
C LEU A 43 -0.28 -19.54 -20.73
N ASP A 44 0.40 -18.74 -21.57
CA ASP A 44 -0.07 -18.43 -22.92
C ASP A 44 0.00 -19.70 -23.80
N PRO A 45 -1.09 -20.08 -24.50
CA PRO A 45 -1.07 -21.26 -25.37
C PRO A 45 -0.10 -21.13 -26.56
N VAL A 46 0.31 -19.91 -26.92
CA VAL A 46 1.27 -19.64 -27.99
C VAL A 46 2.70 -19.57 -27.45
N ASP A 47 2.89 -19.08 -26.22
CA ASP A 47 4.20 -18.90 -25.59
C ASP A 47 4.23 -19.40 -24.14
N LYS A 48 4.79 -20.60 -23.94
CA LYS A 48 4.92 -21.24 -22.62
C LYS A 48 5.78 -20.46 -21.62
N ASN A 49 6.58 -19.49 -22.09
CA ASN A 49 7.38 -18.60 -21.25
C ASN A 49 6.64 -17.31 -20.87
N ARG A 50 5.37 -17.16 -21.23
CA ARG A 50 4.55 -15.99 -20.92
C ARG A 50 3.45 -16.33 -19.93
N ASN A 51 3.42 -15.59 -18.83
CA ASN A 51 2.29 -15.58 -17.90
C ASN A 51 1.31 -14.45 -18.28
N VAL A 52 0.15 -14.82 -18.85
CA VAL A 52 -0.93 -13.89 -19.21
C VAL A 52 -1.51 -13.17 -17.99
N ALA A 53 -1.44 -13.78 -16.81
CA ALA A 53 -1.93 -13.22 -15.56
C ALA A 53 -0.86 -12.45 -14.75
N ALA A 54 0.30 -12.12 -15.34
CA ALA A 54 1.41 -11.47 -14.61
C ALA A 54 1.03 -10.13 -13.93
N VAL A 55 0.03 -9.42 -14.47
CA VAL A 55 -0.45 -8.13 -13.94
C VAL A 55 -1.39 -8.31 -12.72
N VAL A 56 -1.93 -9.51 -12.50
CA VAL A 56 -2.87 -9.78 -11.41
C VAL A 56 -2.14 -9.69 -10.07
N SER A 57 -2.59 -8.75 -9.22
CA SER A 57 -2.07 -8.62 -7.86
C SER A 57 -2.65 -9.68 -6.91
N THR A 58 -1.93 -10.00 -5.84
CA THR A 58 -2.42 -10.90 -4.78
C THR A 58 -3.75 -10.42 -4.21
N THR A 59 -3.90 -9.11 -4.00
CA THR A 59 -5.15 -8.51 -3.50
C THR A 59 -6.30 -8.68 -4.49
N SER A 60 -6.07 -8.46 -5.79
CA SER A 60 -7.10 -8.65 -6.82
C SER A 60 -7.55 -10.11 -6.90
N LEU A 61 -6.60 -11.05 -6.87
CA LEU A 61 -6.89 -12.48 -6.85
C LEU A 61 -7.69 -12.88 -5.60
N ALA A 62 -7.28 -12.40 -4.42
CA ALA A 62 -7.98 -12.70 -3.17
C ALA A 62 -9.42 -12.16 -3.18
N ARG A 63 -9.64 -10.94 -3.69
CA ARG A 63 -10.98 -10.37 -3.86
C ARG A 63 -11.84 -11.21 -4.82
N PHE A 64 -11.28 -11.64 -5.94
CA PHE A 64 -11.97 -12.50 -6.89
C PHE A 64 -12.38 -13.83 -6.26
N ILE A 65 -11.46 -14.51 -5.56
CA ILE A 65 -11.74 -15.79 -4.88
C ILE A 65 -12.85 -15.60 -3.84
N PHE A 66 -12.78 -14.54 -3.03
CA PHE A 66 -13.81 -14.24 -2.03
C PHE A 66 -15.18 -13.99 -2.68
N ALA A 67 -15.25 -13.12 -3.70
CA ALA A 67 -16.49 -12.82 -4.39
C ALA A 67 -17.09 -14.06 -5.08
N ALA A 68 -16.25 -14.89 -5.70
CA ALA A 68 -16.68 -16.15 -6.32
C ALA A 68 -17.28 -17.12 -5.28
N ARG A 69 -16.67 -17.26 -4.10
CA ARG A 69 -17.21 -18.07 -3.00
C ARG A 69 -18.58 -17.56 -2.55
N MET A 70 -18.70 -16.27 -2.28
CA MET A 70 -19.96 -15.66 -1.86
C MET A 70 -21.06 -15.82 -2.91
N PHE A 71 -20.74 -15.63 -4.20
CA PHE A 71 -21.70 -15.83 -5.29
C PHE A 71 -22.18 -17.28 -5.39
N LEU A 72 -21.33 -18.26 -5.08
CA LEU A 72 -21.69 -19.68 -5.14
C LEU A 72 -22.49 -20.14 -3.93
N GLU A 73 -22.22 -19.57 -2.76
CA GLU A 73 -23.02 -19.82 -1.55
C GLU A 73 -24.40 -19.18 -1.65
N LYS A 74 -24.48 -17.92 -2.13
CA LYS A 74 -25.73 -17.17 -2.27
C LYS A 74 -25.71 -16.30 -3.54
N PRO A 75 -26.11 -16.85 -4.69
CA PRO A 75 -26.15 -16.11 -5.95
C PRO A 75 -27.02 -14.85 -5.83
N ASN A 76 -26.48 -13.70 -6.23
CA ASN A 76 -27.17 -12.43 -6.16
C ASN A 76 -26.83 -11.58 -7.40
N ALA A 77 -27.84 -11.11 -8.13
CA ALA A 77 -27.67 -10.24 -9.30
C ALA A 77 -26.98 -8.92 -8.94
N GLY A 78 -27.17 -8.43 -7.71
CA GLY A 78 -26.52 -7.22 -7.21
C GLY A 78 -24.99 -7.30 -7.17
N MET A 79 -24.39 -8.50 -7.18
CA MET A 79 -22.93 -8.68 -7.21
C MET A 79 -22.30 -8.28 -8.57
N PHE A 80 -23.10 -8.19 -9.63
CA PHE A 80 -22.66 -7.75 -10.95
C PHE A 80 -22.72 -6.23 -11.14
N PHE A 81 -23.32 -5.49 -10.19
CA PHE A 81 -23.50 -4.05 -10.27
C PHE A 81 -22.76 -3.34 -9.14
N ARG A 82 -22.10 -2.22 -9.45
CA ARG A 82 -21.46 -1.38 -8.43
C ARG A 82 -22.56 -0.80 -7.53
N LYS A 83 -22.61 -1.21 -6.26
CA LYS A 83 -23.44 -0.50 -5.26
C LYS A 83 -22.90 0.92 -5.13
N GLU A 84 -23.71 1.91 -5.47
CA GLU A 84 -23.33 3.30 -5.28
C GLU A 84 -23.37 3.65 -3.80
N ILE A 85 -22.21 3.60 -3.14
CA ILE A 85 -22.08 4.07 -1.77
C ILE A 85 -22.05 5.60 -1.80
N ARG A 86 -23.23 6.23 -1.68
CA ARG A 86 -23.36 7.69 -1.66
C ARG A 86 -23.42 8.22 -0.23
N ALA A 87 -22.25 8.47 0.37
CA ALA A 87 -22.19 9.29 1.58
C ALA A 87 -22.20 10.77 1.21
N ALA A 88 -22.96 11.60 1.94
CA ALA A 88 -22.83 13.05 1.82
C ALA A 88 -21.43 13.49 2.32
N PRO A 89 -20.76 14.48 1.71
CA PRO A 89 -19.43 14.93 2.12
C PRO A 89 -19.33 15.25 3.62
N LYS A 90 -20.37 15.86 4.19
CA LYS A 90 -20.47 16.15 5.63
C LYS A 90 -20.47 14.88 6.50
N ALA A 91 -21.20 13.84 6.09
CA ALA A 91 -21.23 12.58 6.81
C ALA A 91 -19.89 11.85 6.71
N LEU A 92 -19.28 11.85 5.52
CA LEU A 92 -17.97 11.26 5.27
C LEU A 92 -16.87 11.96 6.09
N GLY A 93 -16.88 13.29 6.14
CA GLY A 93 -15.96 14.06 6.97
C GLY A 93 -16.11 13.75 8.47
N LYS A 94 -17.35 13.67 8.98
CA LYS A 94 -17.60 13.27 10.37
C LYS A 94 -17.07 11.86 10.67
N MET A 95 -17.30 10.90 9.77
CA MET A 95 -16.79 9.53 9.92
C MET A 95 -15.26 9.51 9.95
N ILE A 96 -14.60 10.22 9.04
CA ILE A 96 -13.14 10.32 9.00
C ILE A 96 -12.60 10.89 10.31
N VAL A 97 -13.17 12.00 10.81
CA VAL A 97 -12.76 12.62 12.07
C VAL A 97 -12.98 11.69 13.27
N ALA A 98 -14.08 10.93 13.29
CA ALA A 98 -14.41 10.01 14.37
C ALA A 98 -13.39 8.87 14.55
N ARG A 99 -12.60 8.55 13.51
CA ARG A 99 -11.55 7.51 13.57
C ARG A 99 -10.37 7.90 14.45
N LYS A 100 -10.20 9.20 14.73
CA LYS A 100 -9.07 9.75 15.53
C LYS A 100 -7.69 9.36 14.98
N THR A 101 -7.61 9.03 13.70
CA THR A 101 -6.38 8.82 12.95
C THR A 101 -5.89 10.13 12.35
N SER A 102 -4.63 10.17 11.92
CA SER A 102 -4.07 11.32 11.21
C SER A 102 -4.00 11.05 9.71
N LEU A 103 -4.44 12.00 8.90
CA LEU A 103 -4.38 11.89 7.45
C LEU A 103 -3.30 12.79 6.88
N LEU A 104 -2.41 12.23 6.08
CA LEU A 104 -1.54 12.96 5.17
C LEU A 104 -2.09 12.79 3.76
N MET A 105 -2.54 13.89 3.16
CA MET A 105 -3.11 13.92 1.82
C MET A 105 -2.34 14.90 0.95
N LEU A 106 -1.65 14.40 -0.07
CA LEU A 106 -0.79 15.18 -0.96
C LEU A 106 -1.41 15.27 -2.35
N GLU A 107 -1.78 16.49 -2.74
CA GLU A 107 -2.27 16.76 -4.09
C GLU A 107 -1.19 17.46 -4.92
N PHE A 108 -0.98 16.98 -6.15
CA PHE A 108 -0.10 17.60 -7.12
C PHE A 108 -0.63 17.43 -8.55
N LYS A 109 -0.04 18.19 -9.49
CA LYS A 109 -0.40 18.10 -10.91
C LYS A 109 0.16 16.82 -11.52
N SER A 110 -0.66 16.10 -12.28
CA SER A 110 -0.25 14.89 -12.98
C SER A 110 0.82 15.20 -14.05
N PRO A 111 1.84 14.34 -14.23
CA PRO A 111 2.70 14.40 -15.40
C PRO A 111 1.90 14.03 -16.66
N LYS A 112 2.35 14.54 -17.82
CA LYS A 112 1.73 14.23 -19.11
C LYS A 112 2.25 12.86 -19.59
N LEU A 113 1.69 11.80 -19.03
CA LEU A 113 2.04 10.41 -19.35
C LEU A 113 0.78 9.65 -19.78
N VAL A 114 0.96 8.61 -20.59
CA VAL A 114 -0.08 7.61 -20.83
C VAL A 114 -0.37 6.81 -19.55
N GLU A 115 -1.59 6.31 -19.40
CA GLU A 115 -2.04 5.66 -18.16
C GLU A 115 -1.16 4.49 -17.73
N ASP A 116 -0.70 3.68 -18.69
CA ASP A 116 0.18 2.52 -18.48
C ASP A 116 1.52 2.89 -17.84
N MET A 117 1.98 4.13 -18.02
CA MET A 117 3.17 4.65 -17.34
C MET A 117 2.81 5.42 -16.07
N LEU A 118 1.70 6.16 -16.09
CA LEU A 118 1.25 6.99 -14.98
C LEU A 118 1.01 6.17 -13.71
N TRP A 119 0.21 5.10 -13.79
CA TRP A 119 -0.20 4.34 -12.62
C TRP A 119 0.96 3.61 -11.93
N PRO A 120 1.87 2.91 -12.66
CA PRO A 120 3.04 2.30 -12.04
C PRO A 120 3.97 3.33 -11.39
N GLN A 121 4.19 4.48 -12.02
CA GLN A 121 5.04 5.53 -11.47
C GLN A 121 4.41 6.22 -10.24
N LEU A 122 3.09 6.45 -10.27
CA LEU A 122 2.34 7.00 -9.13
C LEU A 122 2.37 6.03 -7.94
N LYS A 123 2.21 4.72 -8.19
CA LYS A 123 2.36 3.68 -7.18
C LYS A 123 3.77 3.68 -6.58
N LYS A 124 4.83 3.72 -7.41
CA LYS A 124 6.22 3.80 -6.93
C LYS A 124 6.44 5.03 -6.05
N THR A 125 5.93 6.18 -6.49
CA THR A 125 5.97 7.44 -5.74
C THR A 125 5.27 7.32 -4.39
N SER A 126 4.08 6.69 -4.35
CA SER A 126 3.36 6.45 -3.10
C SER A 126 4.16 5.57 -2.14
N LEU A 127 4.76 4.48 -2.64
CA LEU A 127 5.57 3.58 -1.83
C LEU A 127 6.86 4.25 -1.32
N ALA A 128 7.47 5.14 -2.11
CA ALA A 128 8.64 5.89 -1.71
C ALA A 128 8.36 6.81 -0.51
N ILE A 129 7.29 7.62 -0.58
CA ILE A 129 6.90 8.50 0.53
C ILE A 129 6.45 7.68 1.75
N GLY A 130 5.70 6.59 1.53
CA GLY A 130 5.32 5.67 2.60
C GLY A 130 6.53 5.09 3.35
N ARG A 131 7.61 4.73 2.64
CA ARG A 131 8.86 4.27 3.25
C ARG A 131 9.52 5.34 4.11
N GLU A 132 9.56 6.59 3.68
CA GLU A 132 10.10 7.68 4.49
C GLU A 132 9.28 7.93 5.76
N LEU A 133 7.94 7.84 5.67
CA LEU A 133 7.08 7.93 6.85
C LEU A 133 7.39 6.82 7.86
N ILE A 134 7.51 5.58 7.40
CA ILE A 134 7.86 4.42 8.25
C ILE A 134 9.27 4.58 8.82
N TYR A 135 10.24 4.98 8.01
CA TYR A 135 11.63 5.22 8.42
C TYR A 135 11.72 6.25 9.56
N HIS A 136 10.89 7.29 9.50
CA HIS A 136 10.80 8.31 10.53
C HIS A 136 9.89 7.93 11.72
N GLY A 137 9.34 6.70 11.73
CA GLY A 137 8.64 6.12 12.88
C GLY A 137 7.11 6.29 12.87
N PHE A 138 6.51 6.64 11.74
CA PHE A 138 5.05 6.66 11.60
C PHE A 138 4.50 5.28 11.25
N ALA A 139 3.48 4.83 11.99
CA ALA A 139 2.69 3.66 11.66
C ALA A 139 1.61 4.03 10.64
N ILE A 140 1.62 3.37 9.48
CA ILE A 140 0.66 3.56 8.40
C ILE A 140 -0.42 2.49 8.51
N MET A 141 -1.67 2.89 8.76
CA MET A 141 -2.83 1.99 8.75
C MET A 141 -3.25 1.60 7.34
N GLY A 142 -3.12 2.54 6.41
CA GLY A 142 -3.42 2.31 5.02
C GLY A 142 -3.01 3.49 4.16
N TYR A 143 -2.92 3.23 2.85
CA TYR A 143 -2.60 4.25 1.88
C TYR A 143 -3.42 4.06 0.60
N TYR A 144 -3.54 5.14 -0.16
CA TYR A 144 -4.20 5.13 -1.45
C TYR A 144 -3.53 6.11 -2.40
N TYR A 145 -3.63 5.85 -3.70
CA TYR A 145 -3.16 6.76 -4.73
C TYR A 145 -4.18 6.81 -5.86
N TRP A 146 -4.35 7.98 -6.45
CA TRP A 146 -5.38 8.23 -7.45
C TRP A 146 -4.95 9.30 -8.44
N SER A 147 -5.47 9.24 -9.66
CA SER A 147 -5.36 10.31 -10.64
C SER A 147 -6.58 10.35 -11.56
N ASN A 148 -6.89 11.54 -12.08
CA ASN A 148 -7.81 11.77 -13.20
C ASN A 148 -7.09 12.28 -14.47
N GLY A 149 -5.79 12.05 -14.58
CA GLY A 149 -4.96 12.57 -15.69
C GLY A 149 -4.54 14.03 -15.55
N GLU A 150 -5.27 14.86 -14.78
CA GLU A 150 -4.89 16.26 -14.51
C GLU A 150 -4.18 16.44 -13.16
N ARG A 151 -4.69 15.75 -12.14
CA ARG A 151 -4.21 15.80 -10.75
C ARG A 151 -3.91 14.37 -10.28
N CYS A 152 -2.99 14.28 -9.35
CA CYS A 152 -2.75 13.08 -8.57
C CYS A 152 -2.98 13.38 -7.09
N LEU A 153 -3.45 12.36 -6.37
CA LEU A 153 -3.60 12.37 -4.93
C LEU A 153 -2.86 11.18 -4.34
N LEU A 154 -2.09 11.43 -3.28
CA LEU A 154 -1.58 10.40 -2.39
C LEU A 154 -2.24 10.58 -1.02
N LEU A 155 -2.76 9.50 -0.46
CA LEU A 155 -3.40 9.45 0.86
C LEU A 155 -2.62 8.46 1.72
N TYR A 156 -2.31 8.87 2.95
CA TYR A 156 -1.84 8.00 4.02
C TYR A 156 -2.69 8.23 5.25
N GLU A 157 -3.25 7.16 5.80
CA GLU A 157 -3.86 7.16 7.12
C GLU A 157 -2.83 6.62 8.11
N LEU A 158 -2.55 7.40 9.13
CA LEU A 158 -1.54 7.15 10.14
C LEU A 158 -2.21 6.99 11.51
N GLU A 159 -1.67 6.11 12.33
CA GLU A 159 -2.18 5.90 13.70
C GLU A 159 -2.09 7.19 14.52
N GLN A 160 -1.02 7.97 14.32
CA GLN A 160 -0.77 9.22 15.03
C GLN A 160 -0.14 10.28 14.13
N GLY A 161 -0.57 11.53 14.33
CA GLY A 161 -0.08 12.69 13.56
C GLY A 161 1.11 13.41 14.18
N VAL A 162 1.42 13.12 15.45
CA VAL A 162 2.52 13.75 16.18
C VAL A 162 3.25 12.68 16.98
N LEU A 163 4.54 12.50 16.70
CA LEU A 163 5.42 11.61 17.44
C LEU A 163 5.95 12.31 18.72
N PRO A 164 6.37 11.53 19.74
CA PRO A 164 7.11 12.06 20.90
C PRO A 164 8.33 12.87 20.46
N SER A 165 8.85 13.75 21.32
CA SER A 165 10.05 14.55 21.00
C SER A 165 11.30 13.68 20.84
N VAL A 166 11.30 12.49 21.44
CA VAL A 166 12.45 11.59 21.43
C VAL A 166 12.21 10.30 20.65
N VAL A 167 13.29 9.66 20.23
CA VAL A 167 13.33 8.33 19.62
C VAL A 167 14.39 7.48 20.30
N LYS A 168 14.10 6.19 20.37
CA LYS A 168 15.04 5.18 20.82
C LYS A 168 15.85 4.69 19.63
N VAL A 169 17.17 4.83 19.68
CA VAL A 169 18.10 4.31 18.66
C VAL A 169 18.80 3.08 19.24
N ALA A 170 18.58 1.92 18.61
CA ALA A 170 19.21 0.68 19.02
C ALA A 170 20.67 0.62 18.55
N GLY A 171 21.58 0.42 19.51
CA GLY A 171 23.01 0.27 19.28
C GLY A 171 23.46 -1.20 19.24
N PRO A 172 24.79 -1.42 19.20
CA PRO A 172 25.38 -2.75 19.22
C PRO A 172 25.20 -3.44 20.58
N THR A 173 25.34 -4.76 20.60
CA THR A 173 25.42 -5.53 21.84
C THR A 173 26.72 -5.22 22.58
N VAL A 174 26.71 -5.34 23.91
CA VAL A 174 27.87 -5.09 24.78
C VAL A 174 29.05 -6.02 24.46
N SER A 175 28.80 -7.17 23.85
CA SER A 175 29.83 -8.11 23.39
C SER A 175 30.62 -7.63 22.16
N MET A 176 30.11 -6.69 21.36
CA MET A 176 30.77 -6.20 20.14
C MET A 176 31.68 -4.99 20.43
N GLY A 177 32.73 -5.19 21.23
CA GLY A 177 33.57 -4.13 21.83
C GLY A 177 34.03 -2.99 20.91
N LYS A 178 34.39 -3.25 19.65
CA LYS A 178 34.82 -2.20 18.70
C LYS A 178 33.69 -1.25 18.26
N ASN A 179 32.44 -1.71 18.27
CA ASN A 179 31.30 -0.94 17.77
C ASN A 179 30.69 -0.03 18.86
N ILE A 180 30.99 -0.31 20.14
CA ILE A 180 30.49 0.45 21.29
C ILE A 180 31.03 1.89 21.27
N GLY A 181 32.35 2.05 21.12
CA GLY A 181 32.97 3.38 21.11
C GLY A 181 32.48 4.25 19.96
N GLN A 182 32.25 3.67 18.78
CA GLN A 182 31.69 4.39 17.63
C GLN A 182 30.26 4.84 17.89
N PHE A 183 29.43 3.98 18.48
CA PHE A 183 28.06 4.32 18.85
C PHE A 183 28.03 5.46 19.88
N ILE A 184 28.79 5.36 20.96
CA ILE A 184 28.85 6.41 21.99
C ILE A 184 29.32 7.75 21.40
N LYS A 185 30.30 7.71 20.49
CA LYS A 185 30.80 8.92 19.82
C LYS A 185 29.77 9.52 18.86
N ALA A 186 29.04 8.69 18.12
CA ALA A 186 28.00 9.14 17.19
C ALA A 186 26.79 9.76 17.91
N HIS A 187 26.50 9.27 19.11
CA HIS A 187 25.34 9.67 19.92
C HIS A 187 25.75 10.45 21.18
N ASN A 188 26.81 11.26 21.09
CA ASN A 188 27.45 11.92 22.24
C ASN A 188 26.60 12.98 22.95
N ARG A 189 25.47 13.39 22.35
CA ARG A 189 24.49 14.33 22.95
C ARG A 189 23.26 13.61 23.49
N ALA A 190 23.18 12.30 23.34
CA ALA A 190 22.07 11.48 23.78
C ALA A 190 22.32 10.93 25.18
N ALA A 191 21.24 10.66 25.92
CA ALA A 191 21.33 9.75 27.05
C ALA A 191 21.53 8.33 26.51
N ILE A 192 22.62 7.67 26.91
CA ILE A 192 22.94 6.30 26.52
C ILE A 192 22.83 5.40 27.74
N HIS A 193 22.08 4.31 27.62
CA HIS A 193 21.95 3.28 28.66
C HIS A 193 21.95 1.89 28.03
N ILE A 194 22.03 0.87 28.88
CA ILE A 194 21.95 -0.53 28.46
C ILE A 194 20.51 -0.99 28.64
N GLU A 195 19.93 -1.57 27.58
CA GLU A 195 18.68 -2.33 27.68
C GLU A 195 18.94 -3.76 27.22
N HIS A 196 18.65 -4.72 28.10
CA HIS A 196 19.01 -6.13 27.90
C HIS A 196 20.52 -6.31 27.71
N ASP A 197 20.97 -6.58 26.49
CA ASP A 197 22.36 -6.87 26.13
C ASP A 197 23.00 -5.82 25.21
N ARG A 198 22.32 -4.69 24.96
CA ARG A 198 22.73 -3.69 23.97
C ARG A 198 22.70 -2.26 24.49
N LEU A 199 23.51 -1.42 23.84
CA LEU A 199 23.42 0.02 24.01
C LEU A 199 22.16 0.56 23.35
N VAL A 200 21.57 1.56 23.99
CA VAL A 200 20.41 2.29 23.51
C VAL A 200 20.65 3.78 23.73
N ALA A 201 20.43 4.59 22.71
CA ALA A 201 20.46 6.05 22.81
C ALA A 201 19.04 6.61 22.76
N ILE A 202 18.75 7.58 23.63
CA ILE A 202 17.52 8.38 23.59
C ILE A 202 17.86 9.75 23.01
N GLU A 203 17.37 10.01 21.80
CA GLU A 203 17.72 11.19 21.01
C GLU A 203 16.50 12.02 20.66
N GLU A 204 16.69 13.32 20.44
CA GLU A 204 15.65 14.16 19.86
C GLU A 204 15.37 13.77 18.40
N ARG A 205 14.09 13.72 18.04
CA ARG A 205 13.68 13.45 16.67
C ARG A 205 13.92 14.67 15.79
N MET A 206 14.50 14.44 14.61
CA MET A 206 14.53 15.45 13.55
C MET A 206 13.12 15.85 13.06
N VAL A 207 12.17 14.92 13.10
CA VAL A 207 10.79 15.14 12.65
C VAL A 207 9.78 14.48 13.57
N ARG A 208 8.66 15.17 13.77
CA ARG A 208 7.57 14.76 14.66
C ARG A 208 6.23 14.70 13.95
N THR A 209 6.08 15.35 12.79
CA THR A 209 4.84 15.32 12.01
C THR A 209 5.05 14.79 10.60
N PRO A 210 4.02 14.20 9.96
CA PRO A 210 4.10 13.71 8.59
C PRO A 210 4.45 14.82 7.60
N ASN A 211 3.97 16.04 7.84
CA ASN A 211 4.28 17.21 7.02
C ASN A 211 5.78 17.57 7.08
N GLN A 212 6.45 17.37 8.21
CA GLN A 212 7.89 17.57 8.32
C GLN A 212 8.66 16.50 7.53
N VAL A 213 8.19 15.25 7.52
CA VAL A 213 8.76 14.19 6.65
C VAL A 213 8.64 14.58 5.18
N VAL A 214 7.47 15.07 4.77
CA VAL A 214 7.27 15.57 3.40
C VAL A 214 8.20 16.75 3.12
N ALA A 215 8.40 17.69 4.04
CA ALA A 215 9.34 18.78 3.87
C ALA A 215 10.79 18.27 3.67
N LEU A 216 11.23 17.27 4.44
CA LEU A 216 12.53 16.63 4.24
C LEU A 216 12.66 15.97 2.87
N VAL A 217 11.62 15.23 2.44
CA VAL A 217 11.56 14.62 1.10
C VAL A 217 11.76 15.66 0.00
N LYS A 218 11.17 16.86 0.16
CA LYS A 218 11.33 17.96 -0.79
C LYS A 218 12.74 18.53 -0.80
N MET A 219 13.41 18.59 0.36
CA MET A 219 14.78 19.10 0.50
C MET A 219 15.83 18.11 -0.03
N LYS A 220 15.65 16.80 0.17
CA LYS A 220 16.61 15.73 -0.15
C LYS A 220 16.85 15.47 -1.65
N LYS A 221 16.39 16.32 -2.57
CA LYS A 221 16.57 16.23 -4.04
C LYS A 221 16.79 14.79 -4.60
N CYS A 222 15.87 13.88 -4.27
CA CYS A 222 15.57 12.66 -5.03
C CYS A 222 16.46 11.41 -4.91
N GLU A 223 16.93 11.06 -3.71
CA GLU A 223 17.46 9.71 -3.42
C GLU A 223 16.37 8.68 -3.01
N ILE A 224 15.10 9.07 -3.11
CA ILE A 224 13.98 8.39 -2.43
C ILE A 224 13.25 7.40 -3.36
N GLY A 225 13.79 7.15 -4.56
CA GLY A 225 13.18 6.24 -5.54
C GLY A 225 11.89 6.78 -6.18
N ILE A 226 11.70 8.10 -6.17
CA ILE A 226 10.61 8.77 -6.91
C ILE A 226 11.03 8.93 -8.39
N PRO A 227 10.20 8.48 -9.36
CA PRO A 227 10.46 8.66 -10.80
C PRO A 227 10.64 10.13 -11.21
N ASP A 228 11.48 10.40 -12.22
CA ASP A 228 11.88 11.75 -12.60
C ASP A 228 10.70 12.67 -12.94
N GLU A 229 9.70 12.14 -13.64
CA GLU A 229 8.50 12.86 -14.06
C GLU A 229 7.63 13.31 -12.87
N PHE A 230 7.77 12.64 -11.72
CA PHE A 230 7.05 12.94 -10.49
C PHE A 230 7.85 13.82 -9.51
N LYS A 231 9.18 13.89 -9.61
CA LYS A 231 10.04 14.60 -8.64
C LYS A 231 9.58 16.04 -8.38
N HIS A 232 9.53 16.87 -9.42
CA HIS A 232 9.12 18.27 -9.30
C HIS A 232 7.65 18.43 -8.90
N ARG A 233 6.78 17.50 -9.29
CA ARG A 233 5.35 17.52 -8.96
C ARG A 233 5.12 17.26 -7.48
N VAL A 234 5.79 16.25 -6.94
CA VAL A 234 5.76 15.90 -5.50
C VAL A 234 6.39 17.03 -4.68
N MET A 235 7.46 17.66 -5.18
CA MET A 235 8.03 18.85 -4.55
C MET A 235 7.03 20.01 -4.47
N ALA A 236 6.22 20.19 -5.50
CA ALA A 236 5.13 21.17 -5.54
C ALA A 236 3.83 20.68 -4.87
N ALA A 237 3.81 19.48 -4.28
CA ALA A 237 2.58 18.93 -3.71
C ALA A 237 2.11 19.76 -2.52
N ARG A 238 0.81 20.03 -2.48
CA ARG A 238 0.16 20.69 -1.34
C ARG A 238 -0.52 19.64 -0.46
N THR A 239 -0.48 19.87 0.85
CA THR A 239 -1.32 19.10 1.76
C THR A 239 -2.74 19.65 1.71
N ILE A 240 -3.74 18.76 1.61
CA ILE A 240 -5.16 19.15 1.63
C ILE A 240 -5.82 18.78 2.94
N THR A 241 -6.88 19.51 3.30
CA THR A 241 -7.68 19.23 4.51
C THR A 241 -8.71 18.11 4.27
N VAL A 242 -9.27 17.54 5.34
CA VAL A 242 -10.38 16.58 5.25
C VAL A 242 -11.58 17.19 4.52
N GLY A 243 -11.89 18.46 4.78
CA GLY A 243 -12.97 19.18 4.11
C GLY A 243 -12.76 19.29 2.60
N GLU A 244 -11.56 19.64 2.15
CA GLU A 244 -11.24 19.64 0.73
C GLU A 244 -11.29 18.23 0.13
N PHE A 245 -10.78 17.24 0.85
CA PHE A 245 -10.70 15.86 0.39
C PHE A 245 -12.10 15.26 0.13
N VAL A 246 -13.04 15.39 1.08
CA VAL A 246 -14.39 14.83 0.91
C VAL A 246 -15.22 15.53 -0.17
N ASN A 247 -14.87 16.78 -0.52
CA ASN A 247 -15.55 17.55 -1.56
C ASN A 247 -14.93 17.33 -2.95
N LYS A 248 -13.60 17.41 -3.07
CA LYS A 248 -12.88 17.30 -4.35
C LYS A 248 -12.61 15.86 -4.77
N PHE A 249 -12.37 14.97 -3.80
CA PHE A 249 -11.97 13.57 -4.04
C PHE A 249 -12.96 12.60 -3.40
N LYS A 250 -14.26 12.90 -3.54
CA LYS A 250 -15.35 12.11 -2.92
C LYS A 250 -15.29 10.63 -3.27
N GLU A 251 -15.00 10.29 -4.53
CA GLU A 251 -14.86 8.89 -4.95
C GLU A 251 -13.73 8.19 -4.20
N VAL A 252 -12.57 8.85 -4.07
CA VAL A 252 -11.43 8.31 -3.32
C VAL A 252 -11.76 8.15 -1.84
N ALA A 253 -12.41 9.15 -1.25
CA ALA A 253 -12.81 9.11 0.15
C ALA A 253 -13.83 7.97 0.41
N THR A 254 -14.79 7.81 -0.49
CA THR A 254 -15.77 6.72 -0.44
C THR A 254 -15.07 5.37 -0.60
N ASP A 255 -14.24 5.23 -1.63
CA ASP A 255 -13.56 3.99 -1.94
C ASP A 255 -12.57 3.59 -0.83
N TYR A 256 -11.92 4.51 -0.14
CA TYR A 256 -10.98 4.16 0.93
C TYR A 256 -11.68 3.90 2.27
N PHE A 257 -12.58 4.78 2.70
CA PHE A 257 -13.18 4.72 4.05
C PHE A 257 -14.43 3.87 4.16
N LEU A 258 -15.10 3.57 3.03
CA LEU A 258 -16.33 2.76 3.00
C LEU A 258 -16.08 1.39 2.36
N ARG A 259 -14.81 0.91 2.34
CA ARG A 259 -14.47 -0.46 1.95
C ARG A 259 -15.11 -1.43 2.92
N ASP A 260 -16.24 -1.98 2.52
CA ASP A 260 -16.92 -3.02 3.28
C ASP A 260 -17.16 -4.22 2.39
N LEU A 261 -16.55 -5.37 2.72
CA LEU A 261 -16.79 -6.61 1.99
C LEU A 261 -18.24 -7.09 2.12
N ARG A 262 -18.98 -6.65 3.15
CA ARG A 262 -20.43 -6.89 3.26
C ARG A 262 -21.21 -6.19 2.16
N SER A 263 -20.63 -5.19 1.47
CA SER A 263 -21.26 -4.62 0.28
C SER A 263 -21.24 -5.59 -0.91
N ILE A 264 -20.34 -6.58 -0.91
CA ILE A 264 -20.26 -7.62 -1.96
C ILE A 264 -21.26 -8.75 -1.68
N ILE A 265 -21.64 -8.96 -0.41
CA ILE A 265 -22.68 -9.92 0.03
C ILE A 265 -24.08 -9.30 -0.18
#